data_AF-A0AAU2WHC2-F1
#
_entry.id   AF-A0AAU2WHC2-F1
#
_cell.length_a   1.000
_cell.length_b   1.000
_cell.length_c   1.000
_cell.angle_alpha   90.00
_cell.angle_beta   90.00
_cell.angle_gamma   90.00
#
_symmetry.space_group_name_H-M   'P 1'
#
loop_
_entity.id
_entity.type
_entity.pdbx_description
1 polymer ?
#
loop_
_entity_poly.entity_id
_entity_poly.type
_entity_poly.pdbx_seq_one_letter_code
_entity_poly.pdbx_strand_id
1 'polypeptide(L)'
;MPGEFREEFREEFREEFREEWDGPAGEAERDTASWRERAGLAVRERLPLWMQTRCGLERRSVIALVVVLAVAAGFAVHHFWTGRAQPVSVPEVVRSAVPEEVAGSSVAGQEPDAGPSAPAPAGASAAGGTDGAAGASGAGIVVDVSGKVRSPGIQRLPAGSRVADALRAAGGIRPGVDPTGINRARLLADGEQVVVGAPAAPGGIGSGGSAGSAGSAGTGAAPVGPIGLNTATAEQLDTLPGVGPVLAQHIIDYRTEHGGFRSVDELREVNGIGDRRFSDLQNLVRP
;
A
#
# COMPACT_ATOMS: atom_id res chain seq x y z
N MET A 1 79.06 -57.65 -35.99
CA MET A 1 79.78 -56.55 -36.66
C MET A 1 78.74 -55.56 -37.15
N PRO A 2 79.00 -54.28 -36.91
CA PRO A 2 78.09 -53.28 -36.37
C PRO A 2 77.46 -52.49 -37.54
N GLY A 3 76.38 -51.73 -37.38
CA GLY A 3 76.36 -50.53 -36.55
C GLY A 3 76.48 -49.27 -37.42
N GLU A 4 75.62 -49.14 -38.42
CA GLU A 4 75.47 -47.86 -39.15
C GLU A 4 74.02 -47.45 -39.39
N PHE A 5 73.03 -48.35 -39.30
CA PHE A 5 71.63 -48.02 -39.62
C PHE A 5 70.77 -47.51 -38.45
N ARG A 6 71.33 -47.28 -37.26
CA ARG A 6 70.56 -46.88 -36.05
C ARG A 6 71.04 -45.60 -35.39
N GLU A 7 71.88 -44.83 -36.07
CA GLU A 7 72.32 -43.50 -35.61
C GLU A 7 71.79 -42.39 -36.53
N GLU A 8 71.65 -42.64 -37.84
CA GLU A 8 71.09 -41.65 -38.79
C GLU A 8 69.60 -41.36 -38.53
N PHE A 9 68.82 -42.38 -38.14
CA PHE A 9 67.38 -42.23 -37.85
C PHE A 9 67.08 -41.56 -36.49
N ARG A 10 68.10 -41.30 -35.66
CA ARG A 10 67.91 -40.71 -34.32
C ARG A 10 68.30 -39.24 -34.25
N GLU A 11 69.07 -38.74 -35.21
CA GLU A 11 69.43 -37.31 -35.28
C GLU A 11 68.49 -36.50 -36.17
N GLU A 12 68.00 -37.07 -37.29
CA GLU A 12 66.96 -36.42 -38.11
C GLU A 12 65.65 -36.25 -37.32
N PHE A 13 65.27 -37.27 -36.53
CA PHE A 13 64.06 -37.24 -35.70
C PHE A 13 64.16 -36.37 -34.44
N ARG A 14 65.34 -35.81 -34.12
CA ARG A 14 65.56 -34.95 -32.94
C ARG A 14 65.70 -33.46 -33.31
N GLU A 15 66.00 -33.16 -34.57
CA GLU A 15 65.94 -31.77 -35.08
C GLU A 15 64.55 -31.43 -35.64
N GLU A 16 63.83 -32.39 -36.25
CA GLU A 16 62.45 -32.17 -36.71
C GLU A 16 61.44 -32.04 -35.54
N PHE A 17 61.75 -32.61 -34.36
CA PHE A 17 60.87 -32.56 -33.18
C PHE A 17 61.15 -31.39 -32.21
N ARG A 18 62.08 -30.48 -32.54
CA ARG A 18 62.36 -29.27 -31.74
C ARG A 18 61.78 -27.98 -32.36
N GLU A 19 61.47 -27.97 -33.64
CA GLU A 19 60.78 -26.83 -34.29
C GLU A 19 59.24 -26.96 -34.34
N GLU A 20 58.69 -28.12 -33.97
CA GLU A 20 57.23 -28.39 -34.03
C GLU A 20 56.49 -28.15 -32.68
N TRP A 21 57.18 -27.68 -31.63
CA TRP A 21 56.57 -27.43 -30.30
C TRP A 21 56.81 -26.02 -29.78
N ASP A 22 56.59 -25.02 -30.64
CA ASP A 22 56.37 -23.64 -30.22
C ASP A 22 55.00 -23.14 -30.72
N GLY A 23 53.92 -23.70 -30.17
CA GLY A 23 52.56 -23.14 -30.26
C GLY A 23 51.41 -24.15 -30.21
N PRO A 24 50.26 -23.88 -29.54
CA PRO A 24 49.94 -22.79 -28.64
C PRO A 24 49.36 -23.29 -27.30
N ALA A 25 50.21 -23.78 -26.40
CA ALA A 25 49.80 -23.96 -24.99
C ALA A 25 49.54 -22.62 -24.27
N GLY A 26 49.77 -21.48 -24.95
CA GLY A 26 49.46 -20.14 -24.44
C GLY A 26 48.21 -19.49 -25.04
N GLU A 27 47.42 -20.14 -25.89
CA GLU A 27 46.23 -19.48 -26.48
C GLU A 27 44.96 -19.60 -25.62
N ALA A 28 44.80 -20.69 -24.85
CA ALA A 28 43.64 -20.85 -23.98
C ALA A 28 43.64 -19.87 -22.77
N GLU A 29 44.80 -19.39 -22.34
CA GLU A 29 44.92 -18.42 -21.24
C GLU A 29 44.95 -16.96 -21.72
N ARG A 30 45.34 -16.72 -22.99
CA ARG A 30 45.35 -15.38 -23.61
C ARG A 30 43.97 -14.90 -24.08
N ASP A 31 43.01 -15.80 -24.29
CA ASP A 31 41.69 -15.40 -24.79
C ASP A 31 40.77 -14.83 -23.69
N THR A 32 40.96 -15.23 -22.44
CA THR A 32 40.16 -14.73 -21.30
C THR A 32 40.58 -13.33 -20.83
N ALA A 33 41.84 -12.94 -21.07
CA ALA A 33 42.32 -11.58 -20.85
C ALA A 33 41.71 -10.60 -21.88
N SER A 34 41.53 -11.06 -23.12
CA SER A 34 41.11 -10.22 -24.24
C SER A 34 39.62 -9.86 -24.22
N TRP A 35 38.73 -10.76 -23.79
CA TRP A 35 37.29 -10.48 -23.79
C TRP A 35 36.92 -9.40 -22.78
N ARG A 36 37.58 -9.37 -21.61
CA ARG A 36 37.36 -8.34 -20.58
C ARG A 36 37.85 -6.96 -21.02
N GLU A 37 38.99 -6.90 -21.72
CA GLU A 37 39.51 -5.65 -22.29
C GLU A 37 38.62 -5.15 -23.44
N ARG A 38 38.18 -6.04 -24.34
CA ARG A 38 37.27 -5.68 -25.44
C ARG A 38 35.88 -5.27 -24.95
N ALA A 39 35.31 -5.96 -23.97
CA ALA A 39 34.02 -5.61 -23.38
C ALA A 39 34.10 -4.27 -22.61
N GLY A 40 35.21 -4.03 -21.89
CA GLY A 40 35.45 -2.76 -21.20
C GLY A 40 35.60 -1.57 -22.16
N LEU A 41 36.24 -1.77 -23.30
CA LEU A 41 36.37 -0.76 -24.35
C LEU A 41 35.05 -0.48 -25.08
N ALA A 42 34.29 -1.52 -25.43
CA ALA A 42 32.99 -1.38 -26.09
C ALA A 42 31.92 -0.69 -25.21
N VAL A 43 31.97 -0.90 -23.89
CA VAL A 43 31.12 -0.19 -22.93
C VAL A 43 31.56 1.27 -22.78
N ARG A 44 32.86 1.56 -22.86
CA ARG A 44 33.38 2.93 -22.80
C ARG A 44 32.99 3.76 -24.02
N GLU A 45 33.00 3.21 -25.22
CA GLU A 45 32.63 3.93 -26.44
C GLU A 45 31.13 4.22 -26.56
N ARG A 46 30.27 3.50 -25.83
CA ARG A 46 28.81 3.71 -25.83
C ARG A 46 28.29 4.59 -24.70
N LEU A 47 29.16 5.03 -23.79
CA LEU A 47 28.77 5.92 -22.71
C LEU A 47 28.85 7.38 -23.17
N PRO A 48 27.74 8.14 -23.11
CA PRO A 48 27.75 9.56 -23.43
C PRO A 48 28.85 10.29 -22.64
N LEU A 49 29.53 11.26 -23.27
CA LEU A 49 30.66 12.00 -22.69
C LEU A 49 30.33 12.70 -21.35
N TRP A 50 29.05 12.95 -21.05
CA TRP A 50 28.58 13.49 -19.76
C TRP A 50 28.62 12.47 -18.61
N MET A 51 28.66 11.17 -18.92
CA MET A 51 28.71 10.08 -17.95
C MET A 51 30.17 9.73 -17.61
N GLN A 52 31.08 9.81 -18.59
CA GLN A 52 32.52 9.63 -18.35
C GLN A 52 33.11 10.75 -17.49
N THR A 53 32.60 11.97 -17.58
CA THR A 53 33.04 13.11 -16.76
C THR A 53 32.48 13.09 -15.32
N ARG A 54 31.42 12.30 -15.04
CA ARG A 54 30.81 12.20 -13.71
C ARG A 54 31.04 10.87 -12.98
N CYS A 55 31.35 9.80 -13.69
CA CYS A 55 31.61 8.48 -13.09
C CYS A 55 33.11 8.17 -12.96
N GLY A 56 33.90 9.13 -12.47
CA GLY A 56 35.23 8.89 -11.91
C GLY A 56 35.15 8.20 -10.55
N LEU A 57 34.36 7.13 -10.42
CA LEU A 57 34.29 6.34 -9.19
C LEU A 57 35.57 5.54 -9.08
N GLU A 58 36.45 5.94 -8.15
CA GLU A 58 37.62 5.13 -7.79
C GLU A 58 37.18 3.69 -7.49
N ARG A 59 38.00 2.70 -7.86
CA ARG A 59 37.72 1.27 -7.58
C ARG A 59 37.37 1.05 -6.10
N ARG A 60 37.92 1.88 -5.22
CA ARG A 60 37.65 1.92 -3.78
C ARG A 60 36.19 2.24 -3.45
N SER A 61 35.58 3.20 -4.15
CA SER A 61 34.18 3.57 -3.96
C SER A 61 33.22 2.49 -4.44
N VAL A 62 33.57 1.80 -5.54
CA VAL A 62 32.79 0.65 -6.03
C VAL A 62 32.86 -0.50 -5.03
N ILE A 63 34.05 -0.81 -4.50
CA ILE A 63 34.22 -1.85 -3.47
C ILE A 63 33.44 -1.49 -2.20
N ALA A 64 33.52 -0.24 -1.75
CA ALA A 64 32.79 0.23 -0.57
C ALA A 64 31.27 0.09 -0.76
N LEU A 65 30.74 0.44 -1.93
CA LEU A 65 29.31 0.29 -2.24
C LEU A 65 28.88 -1.19 -2.22
N VAL A 66 29.68 -2.09 -2.78
CA VAL A 66 29.39 -3.54 -2.78
C VAL A 66 29.37 -4.09 -1.35
N VAL A 67 30.32 -3.68 -0.51
CA VAL A 67 30.35 -4.10 0.91
C VAL A 67 29.10 -3.60 1.65
N VAL A 68 28.70 -2.34 1.46
CA VAL A 68 27.50 -1.77 2.07
C VAL A 68 26.24 -2.52 1.65
N LEU A 69 26.10 -2.85 0.36
CA LEU A 69 24.97 -3.61 -0.15
C LEU A 69 24.92 -5.04 0.42
N ALA A 70 26.07 -5.70 0.56
CA ALA A 70 26.14 -7.03 1.15
C ALA A 70 25.71 -7.03 2.63
N VAL A 71 26.12 -6.01 3.41
CA VAL A 71 25.70 -5.85 4.80
C VAL A 71 24.20 -5.60 4.91
N ALA A 72 23.64 -4.73 4.05
CA ALA A 72 22.22 -4.44 4.02
C ALA A 72 21.38 -5.70 3.69
N ALA A 73 21.83 -6.51 2.72
CA ALA A 73 21.17 -7.76 2.37
C ALA A 73 21.22 -8.78 3.52
N GLY A 74 22.36 -8.91 4.20
CA GLY A 74 22.48 -9.76 5.39
C GLY A 74 21.50 -9.35 6.50
N PHE A 75 21.37 -8.04 6.74
CA PHE A 75 20.44 -7.50 7.72
C PHE A 75 18.98 -7.78 7.33
N ALA A 76 18.62 -7.59 6.06
CA ALA A 76 17.28 -7.89 5.56
C ALA A 76 16.91 -9.38 5.72
N VAL A 77 17.84 -10.30 5.40
CA VAL A 77 17.64 -11.74 5.59
C VAL A 77 17.47 -12.09 7.07
N HIS A 78 18.28 -11.48 7.95
CA HIS A 78 18.18 -11.67 9.38
C HIS A 78 16.80 -11.25 9.92
N HIS A 79 16.34 -10.05 9.55
CA HIS A 79 15.02 -9.54 9.94
C HIS A 79 13.86 -10.38 9.39
N PHE A 80 14.01 -10.90 8.17
CA PHE A 80 13.01 -11.78 7.58
C PHE A 80 12.90 -13.12 8.33
N TRP A 81 14.02 -13.65 8.81
CA TRP A 81 14.03 -14.90 9.57
C TRP A 81 13.52 -14.74 11.00
N THR A 82 13.84 -13.62 11.66
CA THR A 82 13.36 -13.33 13.03
C THR A 82 11.89 -12.93 13.08
N GLY A 83 11.33 -12.42 11.98
CA GLY A 83 9.94 -11.97 11.90
C GLY A 83 8.92 -13.00 11.41
N ARG A 84 9.29 -14.27 11.14
CA ARG A 84 8.30 -15.26 10.67
C ARG A 84 7.31 -15.60 11.80
N ALA A 85 6.07 -15.16 11.63
CA ALA A 85 4.96 -15.48 12.52
C ALA A 85 4.69 -16.99 12.52
N GLN A 86 4.69 -17.59 13.71
CA GLN A 86 4.33 -19.00 13.88
C GLN A 86 2.83 -19.18 13.58
N PRO A 87 2.45 -20.14 12.72
CA PRO A 87 1.05 -20.43 12.47
C PRO A 87 0.45 -21.10 13.71
N VAL A 88 -0.35 -20.35 14.46
CA VAL A 88 -1.15 -20.87 15.59
C VAL A 88 -2.39 -21.56 15.02
N SER A 89 -2.49 -22.86 15.21
CA SER A 89 -3.66 -23.65 14.81
C SER A 89 -4.85 -23.33 15.70
N VAL A 90 -5.96 -22.89 15.08
CA VAL A 90 -7.22 -22.57 15.76
C VAL A 90 -7.91 -23.84 16.31
N PRO A 91 -8.50 -23.81 17.52
CA PRO A 91 -9.21 -24.96 18.08
C PRO A 91 -10.50 -25.24 17.30
N GLU A 92 -10.74 -26.52 17.02
CA GLU A 92 -11.95 -27.04 16.37
C GLU A 92 -13.21 -26.68 17.19
N VAL A 93 -14.09 -25.88 16.60
CA VAL A 93 -15.41 -25.56 17.17
C VAL A 93 -16.28 -26.81 17.09
N VAL A 94 -16.44 -27.49 18.23
CA VAL A 94 -17.46 -28.54 18.42
C VAL A 94 -18.84 -27.91 18.26
N ARG A 95 -19.52 -28.20 17.15
CA ARG A 95 -20.95 -27.93 16.99
C ARG A 95 -21.73 -28.85 17.92
N SER A 96 -22.45 -28.30 18.90
CA SER A 96 -23.50 -29.03 19.61
C SER A 96 -24.52 -29.55 18.60
N ALA A 97 -24.69 -30.87 18.60
CA ALA A 97 -25.80 -31.55 17.96
C ALA A 97 -27.12 -31.08 18.59
N VAL A 98 -28.05 -30.65 17.75
CA VAL A 98 -29.44 -30.40 18.10
C VAL A 98 -30.17 -31.75 18.06
N PRO A 99 -30.87 -32.21 19.12
CA PRO A 99 -31.75 -33.35 19.00
C PRO A 99 -33.12 -32.93 18.48
N GLU A 100 -33.54 -33.69 17.47
CA GLU A 100 -34.87 -33.93 16.91
C GLU A 100 -36.13 -33.36 17.58
N GLU A 101 -36.97 -32.84 16.70
CA GLU A 101 -38.43 -32.75 16.76
C GLU A 101 -39.06 -34.16 16.73
N VAL A 102 -39.85 -34.54 17.74
CA VAL A 102 -40.88 -35.59 17.62
C VAL A 102 -42.15 -35.21 18.38
N ALA A 103 -43.25 -35.35 17.63
CA ALA A 103 -44.68 -35.20 17.89
C ALA A 103 -45.26 -35.63 19.26
N GLY A 104 -46.34 -34.92 19.63
CA GLY A 104 -47.47 -35.37 20.48
C GLY A 104 -48.54 -34.27 20.55
N SER A 105 -49.67 -34.39 19.82
CA SER A 105 -51.02 -34.75 20.34
C SER A 105 -51.40 -34.03 21.65
N SER A 106 -52.51 -33.29 21.84
CA SER A 106 -53.89 -33.52 21.40
C SER A 106 -54.84 -32.38 21.87
N VAL A 107 -55.82 -32.01 21.02
CA VAL A 107 -57.28 -31.90 21.27
C VAL A 107 -57.88 -30.93 22.34
N ALA A 108 -58.75 -30.04 21.80
CA ALA A 108 -60.07 -29.55 22.27
C ALA A 108 -60.29 -28.36 23.24
N GLY A 109 -61.28 -27.54 22.82
CA GLY A 109 -62.11 -26.60 23.60
C GLY A 109 -61.53 -25.19 23.72
N GLN A 110 -62.25 -24.08 23.74
CA GLN A 110 -63.67 -23.75 23.66
C GLN A 110 -63.72 -22.20 23.77
N GLU A 111 -64.27 -21.47 22.80
CA GLU A 111 -64.91 -20.15 23.07
C GLU A 111 -66.43 -20.43 23.25
N PRO A 112 -67.28 -19.59 23.90
CA PRO A 112 -67.22 -18.12 23.99
C PRO A 112 -67.81 -17.44 25.27
N ASP A 113 -67.76 -16.09 25.25
CA ASP A 113 -68.83 -15.13 25.61
C ASP A 113 -68.77 -14.26 26.90
N ALA A 114 -69.30 -13.05 26.70
CA ALA A 114 -69.79 -12.00 27.62
C ALA A 114 -68.82 -10.92 28.19
N GLY A 115 -68.91 -9.69 27.62
CA GLY A 115 -68.42 -8.41 28.19
C GLY A 115 -69.34 -7.84 29.29
N PRO A 116 -69.51 -6.51 29.49
CA PRO A 116 -68.84 -5.34 28.90
C PRO A 116 -68.44 -4.26 29.96
N SER A 117 -67.85 -3.13 29.49
CA SER A 117 -68.14 -1.73 29.91
C SER A 117 -66.89 -0.85 30.07
N ALA A 118 -66.80 0.13 29.17
CA ALA A 118 -65.97 1.34 29.30
C ALA A 118 -66.59 2.30 30.36
N PRO A 119 -65.92 3.41 30.78
CA PRO A 119 -65.66 4.54 29.89
C PRO A 119 -64.28 5.19 30.03
N ALA A 120 -63.92 5.93 28.99
CA ALA A 120 -62.82 6.89 28.95
C ALA A 120 -63.00 8.04 29.96
N PRO A 121 -61.93 8.83 30.19
CA PRO A 121 -61.98 10.16 29.62
C PRO A 121 -60.70 10.59 28.88
N ALA A 122 -60.91 11.53 27.97
CA ALA A 122 -59.92 12.20 27.16
C ALA A 122 -58.99 13.11 27.97
N GLY A 123 -57.74 13.23 27.52
CA GLY A 123 -56.78 14.22 28.03
C GLY A 123 -55.46 14.23 27.26
N ALA A 124 -55.39 15.06 26.22
CA ALA A 124 -54.24 15.80 25.71
C ALA A 124 -52.88 15.11 25.45
N SER A 125 -52.59 14.91 24.16
CA SER A 125 -51.45 15.50 23.42
C SER A 125 -50.07 15.57 24.10
N ALA A 126 -49.19 14.64 23.71
CA ALA A 126 -47.86 14.95 23.20
C ALA A 126 -47.43 13.78 22.31
N ALA A 127 -47.51 13.98 20.99
CA ALA A 127 -47.01 13.05 20.00
C ALA A 127 -45.48 12.97 20.13
N GLY A 128 -45.02 11.99 20.92
CA GLY A 128 -43.65 11.55 20.92
C GLY A 128 -43.36 10.88 19.58
N GLY A 129 -42.61 11.57 18.72
CA GLY A 129 -41.94 10.94 17.59
C GLY A 129 -40.94 9.93 18.12
N THR A 130 -41.36 8.67 18.19
CA THR A 130 -40.50 7.50 18.36
C THR A 130 -40.63 6.66 17.11
N ASP A 131 -40.37 7.28 15.96
CA ASP A 131 -40.20 6.54 14.72
C ASP A 131 -38.85 5.80 14.78
N GLY A 132 -38.93 4.47 14.74
CA GLY A 132 -37.85 3.66 14.19
C GLY A 132 -37.04 2.81 15.15
N ALA A 133 -37.61 2.32 16.26
CA ALA A 133 -37.10 1.10 16.89
C ALA A 133 -37.63 -0.14 16.13
N ALA A 134 -37.37 -0.20 14.83
CA ALA A 134 -37.57 -1.42 14.05
C ALA A 134 -36.27 -2.21 14.12
N GLY A 135 -36.26 -3.23 14.99
CA GLY A 135 -35.18 -4.19 15.10
C GLY A 135 -34.96 -4.89 13.77
N ALA A 136 -34.01 -4.40 12.98
CA ALA A 136 -33.34 -5.23 12.00
C ALA A 136 -32.41 -6.16 12.80
N SER A 137 -32.85 -7.40 12.99
CA SER A 137 -31.98 -8.51 13.35
C SER A 137 -31.01 -8.77 12.20
N GLY A 138 -30.07 -7.85 12.00
CA GLY A 138 -28.89 -8.03 11.18
C GLY A 138 -27.75 -8.52 12.05
N ALA A 139 -26.77 -9.19 11.44
CA ALA A 139 -25.54 -9.59 12.12
C ALA A 139 -24.95 -8.42 12.93
N GLY A 140 -24.43 -8.69 14.13
CA GLY A 140 -23.76 -7.66 14.93
C GLY A 140 -22.43 -7.26 14.30
N ILE A 141 -22.10 -5.97 14.36
CA ILE A 141 -20.78 -5.43 14.02
C ILE A 141 -20.01 -5.07 15.30
N VAL A 142 -18.70 -5.17 15.24
CA VAL A 142 -17.75 -4.85 16.30
C VAL A 142 -16.93 -3.65 15.85
N VAL A 143 -16.93 -2.57 16.62
CA VAL A 143 -16.20 -1.34 16.29
C VAL A 143 -15.35 -0.88 17.48
N ASP A 144 -14.19 -0.30 17.24
CA ASP A 144 -13.35 0.30 18.29
C ASP A 144 -13.62 1.80 18.40
N VAL A 145 -14.08 2.28 19.55
CA VAL A 145 -14.31 3.72 19.80
C VAL A 145 -13.22 4.25 20.71
N SER A 146 -12.37 5.14 20.20
CA SER A 146 -11.23 5.69 20.94
C SER A 146 -11.24 7.23 21.00
N GLY A 147 -10.39 7.80 21.84
CA GLY A 147 -10.26 9.26 21.99
C GLY A 147 -11.13 9.86 23.09
N LYS A 148 -11.66 11.07 22.85
CA LYS A 148 -12.37 11.88 23.85
C LYS A 148 -13.85 11.49 24.04
N VAL A 149 -14.12 10.21 24.26
CA VAL A 149 -15.42 9.66 24.69
C VAL A 149 -15.41 9.31 26.19
N ARG A 150 -16.58 9.02 26.78
CA ARG A 150 -16.68 8.64 28.20
C ARG A 150 -16.18 7.22 28.47
N SER A 151 -16.55 6.28 27.60
CA SER A 151 -16.19 4.86 27.72
C SER A 151 -15.54 4.38 26.42
N PRO A 152 -14.21 4.59 26.25
CA PRO A 152 -13.48 4.08 25.09
C PRO A 152 -13.41 2.55 25.10
N GLY A 153 -13.26 1.95 23.92
CA GLY A 153 -13.07 0.53 23.72
C GLY A 153 -13.99 -0.07 22.66
N ILE A 154 -14.01 -1.40 22.63
CA ILE A 154 -14.76 -2.19 21.64
C ILE A 154 -16.25 -2.17 21.96
N GLN A 155 -17.06 -1.79 20.96
CA GLN A 155 -18.52 -1.75 21.03
C GLN A 155 -19.13 -2.76 20.07
N ARG A 156 -20.18 -3.46 20.53
CA ARG A 156 -21.00 -4.36 19.69
C ARG A 156 -22.30 -3.65 19.36
N LEU A 157 -22.58 -3.50 18.07
CA LEU A 157 -23.74 -2.76 17.55
C LEU A 157 -24.46 -3.59 16.50
N PRO A 158 -25.76 -3.39 16.25
CA PRO A 158 -26.44 -4.00 15.11
C PRO A 158 -25.82 -3.58 13.78
N ALA A 159 -25.82 -4.44 12.76
CA ALA A 159 -25.46 -4.03 11.39
C ALA A 159 -26.31 -2.84 10.93
N GLY A 160 -25.67 -1.92 10.19
CA GLY A 160 -26.29 -0.66 9.76
C GLY A 160 -26.28 0.45 10.81
N SER A 161 -25.67 0.22 11.99
CA SER A 161 -25.43 1.29 12.97
C SER A 161 -24.56 2.39 12.38
N ARG A 162 -24.82 3.64 12.78
CA ARG A 162 -24.03 4.80 12.36
C ARG A 162 -22.99 5.16 13.42
N VAL A 163 -22.03 6.02 13.05
CA VAL A 163 -21.04 6.59 13.98
C VAL A 163 -21.71 7.21 15.22
N ALA A 164 -22.87 7.85 15.06
CA ALA A 164 -23.64 8.38 16.19
C ALA A 164 -24.07 7.31 17.21
N ASP A 165 -24.40 6.10 16.76
CA ASP A 165 -24.84 5.00 17.62
C ASP A 165 -23.66 4.41 18.40
N ALA A 166 -22.49 4.29 17.75
CA ALA A 166 -21.24 3.93 18.43
C ALA A 166 -20.84 4.94 19.51
N LEU A 167 -20.97 6.23 19.23
CA LEU A 167 -20.71 7.28 20.21
C LEU A 167 -21.69 7.23 21.38
N ARG A 168 -22.97 6.92 21.12
CA ARG A 168 -23.98 6.73 22.17
C ARG A 168 -23.64 5.53 23.05
N ALA A 169 -23.25 4.41 22.44
CA ALA A 169 -22.80 3.21 23.16
C ALA A 169 -21.53 3.46 23.99
N ALA A 170 -20.63 4.32 23.51
CA ALA A 170 -19.43 4.77 24.24
C ALA A 170 -19.71 5.82 25.34
N GLY A 171 -20.98 6.02 25.72
CA GLY A 171 -21.38 6.98 26.76
C GLY A 171 -21.36 8.44 26.30
N GLY A 172 -21.24 8.69 25.00
CA GLY A 172 -21.19 10.01 24.41
C GLY A 172 -19.79 10.63 24.42
N ILE A 173 -19.70 11.76 23.72
CA ILE A 173 -18.49 12.58 23.64
C ILE A 173 -18.30 13.32 24.97
N ARG A 174 -17.05 13.50 25.43
CA ARG A 174 -16.74 14.29 26.63
C ARG A 174 -17.10 15.78 26.45
N PRO A 175 -17.45 16.52 27.53
CA PRO A 175 -17.69 17.96 27.45
C PRO A 175 -16.49 18.72 26.89
N GLY A 176 -16.73 19.75 26.09
CA GLY A 176 -15.69 20.61 25.50
C GLY A 176 -14.96 20.03 24.28
N VAL A 177 -15.43 18.90 23.74
CA VAL A 177 -14.93 18.32 22.50
C VAL A 177 -15.87 18.72 21.36
N ASP A 178 -15.30 19.29 20.30
CA ASP A 178 -16.06 19.62 19.11
C ASP A 178 -16.29 18.38 18.23
N PRO A 179 -17.56 17.97 17.97
CA PRO A 179 -17.88 16.85 17.10
C PRO A 179 -17.84 17.19 15.60
N THR A 180 -17.66 18.45 15.20
CA THR A 180 -17.77 18.89 13.78
C THR A 180 -16.85 18.13 12.83
N GLY A 181 -15.67 17.71 13.28
CA GLY A 181 -14.71 16.94 12.49
C GLY A 181 -15.13 15.49 12.19
N ILE A 182 -16.22 14.99 12.78
CA ILE A 182 -16.65 13.59 12.68
C ILE A 182 -17.98 13.51 11.95
N ASN A 183 -18.01 12.76 10.85
CA ASN A 183 -19.27 12.43 10.17
C ASN A 183 -20.08 11.41 10.99
N ARG A 184 -20.90 11.91 11.92
CA ARG A 184 -21.75 11.11 12.82
C ARG A 184 -22.84 10.32 12.09
N ALA A 185 -23.19 10.72 10.89
CA ALA A 185 -24.22 10.05 10.08
C ALA A 185 -23.64 8.90 9.24
N ARG A 186 -22.32 8.72 9.15
CA ARG A 186 -21.74 7.61 8.37
C ARG A 186 -22.16 6.25 8.96
N LEU A 187 -22.49 5.29 8.10
CA LEU A 187 -22.69 3.89 8.46
C LEU A 187 -21.36 3.25 8.87
N LEU A 188 -21.39 2.40 9.89
CA LEU A 188 -20.22 1.68 10.37
C LEU A 188 -20.08 0.33 9.68
N ALA A 189 -18.83 -0.03 9.38
CA ALA A 189 -18.45 -1.38 8.99
C ALA A 189 -17.96 -2.19 10.21
N ASP A 190 -18.00 -3.52 10.09
CA ASP A 190 -17.39 -4.41 11.09
C ASP A 190 -15.86 -4.24 11.10
N GLY A 191 -15.27 -4.19 12.29
CA GLY A 191 -13.86 -3.94 12.51
C GLY A 191 -13.42 -2.47 12.37
N GLU A 192 -14.34 -1.52 12.18
CA GLU A 192 -14.01 -0.11 12.00
C GLU A 192 -13.56 0.57 13.32
N GLN A 193 -12.61 1.51 13.22
CA GLN A 193 -12.18 2.37 14.34
C GLN A 193 -12.75 3.80 14.21
N VAL A 194 -13.37 4.29 15.27
CA VAL A 194 -13.88 5.65 15.41
C VAL A 194 -13.05 6.41 16.44
N VAL A 195 -12.27 7.39 15.99
CA VAL A 195 -11.43 8.22 16.87
C VAL A 195 -12.11 9.58 17.11
N VAL A 196 -12.27 9.95 18.39
CA VAL A 196 -12.94 11.20 18.78
C VAL A 196 -11.96 12.25 19.28
N GLY A 197 -12.06 13.46 18.72
CA GLY A 197 -11.30 14.62 19.20
C GLY A 197 -9.81 14.60 18.81
N ALA A 198 -9.46 13.90 17.72
CA ALA A 198 -8.19 14.14 17.04
C ALA A 198 -8.16 15.59 16.50
N PRO A 199 -7.02 16.29 16.57
CA PRO A 199 -6.93 17.65 16.06
C PRO A 199 -7.34 17.67 14.58
N ALA A 200 -8.28 18.55 14.24
CA ALA A 200 -8.63 18.78 12.85
C ALA A 200 -7.38 19.27 12.12
N ALA A 201 -6.80 18.41 11.28
CA ALA A 201 -5.83 18.87 10.30
C ALA A 201 -6.54 19.88 9.38
N PRO A 202 -5.93 21.04 9.08
CA PRO A 202 -6.53 22.00 8.15
C PRO A 202 -6.60 21.33 6.77
N GLY A 203 -7.82 21.03 6.31
CA GLY A 203 -8.07 20.37 5.04
C GLY A 203 -8.32 18.86 5.16
N GLY A 204 -9.51 18.48 5.61
CA GLY A 204 -9.92 17.08 5.66
C GLY A 204 -11.37 16.94 6.08
N ILE A 205 -12.28 17.05 5.10
CA ILE A 205 -13.68 16.69 5.30
C ILE A 205 -13.71 15.18 5.57
N GLY A 206 -14.00 14.80 6.82
CA GLY A 206 -14.41 13.45 7.22
C GLY A 206 -13.29 12.39 7.25
N SER A 207 -12.42 12.44 8.26
CA SER A 207 -11.64 11.26 8.65
C SER A 207 -12.55 10.24 9.35
N GLY A 208 -13.19 9.39 8.54
CA GLY A 208 -13.54 8.03 8.92
C GLY A 208 -12.49 7.10 8.35
N GLY A 209 -11.50 6.74 9.16
CA GLY A 209 -10.38 5.95 8.71
C GLY A 209 -10.82 4.56 8.26
N SER A 210 -10.50 4.21 7.01
CA SER A 210 -9.69 3.01 6.81
C SER A 210 -8.24 3.42 7.01
N ALA A 211 -7.76 3.31 8.25
CA ALA A 211 -6.34 3.26 8.55
C ALA A 211 -5.92 1.77 8.51
N GLY A 212 -5.62 1.28 7.31
CA GLY A 212 -4.71 0.15 7.17
C GLY A 212 -3.29 0.67 7.39
N SER A 213 -2.73 0.36 8.56
CA SER A 213 -1.31 0.43 8.93
C SER A 213 -0.55 1.75 8.70
N ALA A 214 -0.48 2.57 9.76
CA ALA A 214 0.65 3.48 9.96
C ALA A 214 1.85 2.68 10.51
N GLY A 215 2.83 2.41 9.65
CA GLY A 215 4.17 1.98 10.02
C GLY A 215 5.18 3.05 9.62
N SER A 216 5.61 3.83 10.62
CA SER A 216 6.85 4.63 10.71
C SER A 216 7.07 5.82 9.76
N ALA A 217 7.34 6.97 10.39
CA ALA A 217 7.95 8.13 9.79
C ALA A 217 9.32 7.80 9.18
N GLY A 218 9.59 8.36 7.99
CA GLY A 218 10.89 8.30 7.33
C GLY A 218 10.79 8.45 5.80
N THR A 219 10.88 9.69 5.31
CA THR A 219 11.34 10.09 3.96
C THR A 219 10.70 9.42 2.73
N GLY A 220 9.91 10.20 1.99
CA GLY A 220 9.85 10.14 0.52
C GLY A 220 9.30 8.85 -0.08
N ALA A 221 8.00 8.62 0.04
CA ALA A 221 7.28 7.72 -0.85
C ALA A 221 6.14 8.49 -1.50
N ALA A 222 6.34 8.84 -2.77
CA ALA A 222 5.29 9.35 -3.65
C ALA A 222 4.08 8.40 -3.61
N PRO A 223 2.84 8.92 -3.71
CA PRO A 223 1.67 8.06 -3.74
C PRO A 223 1.77 7.09 -4.92
N VAL A 224 1.64 5.79 -4.65
CA VAL A 224 1.61 4.72 -5.67
C VAL A 224 0.24 4.72 -6.35
N GLY A 225 -0.06 5.81 -7.06
CA GLY A 225 -1.31 5.99 -7.80
C GLY A 225 -1.35 7.34 -8.51
N PRO A 226 -2.09 7.48 -9.63
CA PRO A 226 -2.18 8.73 -10.36
C PRO A 226 -2.78 9.86 -9.51
N ILE A 227 -2.13 11.01 -9.51
CA ILE A 227 -2.56 12.22 -8.80
C ILE A 227 -3.74 12.86 -9.53
N GLY A 228 -4.84 13.11 -8.83
CA GLY A 228 -6.03 13.74 -9.42
C GLY A 228 -5.87 15.25 -9.55
N LEU A 229 -5.89 15.80 -10.77
CA LEU A 229 -5.70 17.21 -11.06
C LEU A 229 -6.80 18.08 -10.41
N ASN A 230 -8.04 17.60 -10.39
CA ASN A 230 -9.16 18.32 -9.80
C ASN A 230 -9.17 18.30 -8.26
N THR A 231 -8.54 17.30 -7.64
CA THR A 231 -8.60 17.09 -6.19
C THR A 231 -7.28 17.33 -5.47
N ALA A 232 -6.16 17.37 -6.20
CA ALA A 232 -4.84 17.47 -5.60
C ALA A 232 -4.63 18.84 -4.94
N THR A 233 -3.87 18.82 -3.85
CA THR A 233 -3.35 20.01 -3.17
C THR A 233 -2.07 20.50 -3.84
N ALA A 234 -1.65 21.72 -3.55
CA ALA A 234 -0.42 22.30 -4.10
C ALA A 234 0.81 21.44 -3.76
N GLU A 235 0.87 20.91 -2.53
CA GLU A 235 1.95 20.06 -2.05
C GLU A 235 1.98 18.71 -2.77
N GLN A 236 0.81 18.17 -3.14
CA GLN A 236 0.71 16.92 -3.89
C GLN A 236 1.15 17.13 -5.35
N LEU A 237 0.76 18.25 -5.96
CA LEU A 237 1.21 18.60 -7.31
C LEU A 237 2.72 18.85 -7.36
N ASP A 238 3.30 19.45 -6.31
CA ASP A 238 4.76 19.66 -6.16
C ASP A 238 5.56 18.35 -6.08
N THR A 239 4.92 17.22 -5.76
CA THR A 239 5.60 15.90 -5.80
C THR A 239 5.80 15.36 -7.22
N LEU A 240 5.17 15.95 -8.23
CA LEU A 240 5.26 15.51 -9.61
C LEU A 240 6.60 15.90 -10.24
N PRO A 241 7.18 15.07 -11.12
CA PRO A 241 8.49 15.31 -11.70
C PRO A 241 8.54 16.65 -12.45
N GLY A 242 9.27 17.60 -11.86
CA GLY A 242 9.48 18.92 -12.42
C GLY A 242 8.30 19.89 -12.26
N VAL A 243 7.22 19.51 -11.58
CA VAL A 243 6.24 20.48 -11.08
C VAL A 243 6.81 21.05 -9.79
N GLY A 244 7.07 22.35 -9.77
CA GLY A 244 7.47 23.07 -8.56
C GLY A 244 6.31 23.90 -7.99
N PRO A 245 6.52 24.63 -6.89
CA PRO A 245 5.45 25.40 -6.23
C PRO A 245 4.75 26.40 -7.15
N VAL A 246 5.50 27.03 -8.05
CA VAL A 246 4.97 27.98 -9.06
C VAL A 246 4.05 27.27 -10.05
N LEU A 247 4.47 26.11 -10.56
CA LEU A 247 3.70 25.38 -11.57
C LEU A 247 2.49 24.68 -10.95
N ALA A 248 2.63 24.18 -9.72
CA ALA A 248 1.51 23.67 -8.92
C ALA A 248 0.43 24.75 -8.74
N GLN A 249 0.83 26.00 -8.47
CA GLN A 249 -0.10 27.11 -8.37
C GLN A 249 -0.80 27.38 -9.71
N HIS A 250 -0.05 27.42 -10.83
CA HIS A 250 -0.66 27.61 -12.16
C HIS A 250 -1.69 26.53 -12.52
N ILE A 251 -1.47 25.27 -12.11
CA ILE A 251 -2.43 24.17 -12.30
C ILE A 251 -3.71 24.43 -11.48
N ILE A 252 -3.57 24.91 -10.25
CA ILE A 252 -4.72 25.26 -9.38
C ILE A 252 -5.48 26.47 -9.94
N ASP A 253 -4.76 27.48 -10.45
CA ASP A 253 -5.34 28.67 -11.04
C ASP A 253 -6.13 28.30 -12.30
N TYR A 254 -5.55 27.49 -13.19
CA TYR A 254 -6.24 26.97 -14.38
C TYR A 254 -7.53 26.23 -14.00
N ARG A 255 -7.48 25.34 -13.00
CA ARG A 255 -8.67 24.63 -12.47
C ARG A 255 -9.75 25.60 -11.99
N THR A 256 -9.35 26.68 -11.33
CA THR A 256 -10.29 27.65 -10.76
C THR A 256 -10.95 28.51 -11.85
N GLU A 257 -10.19 28.88 -12.87
CA GLU A 257 -10.67 29.70 -13.99
C GLU A 257 -11.53 28.92 -14.98
N HIS A 258 -11.18 27.65 -15.24
CA HIS A 258 -11.81 26.82 -16.28
C HIS A 258 -12.84 25.83 -15.71
N GLY A 259 -13.02 25.81 -14.38
CA GLY A 259 -13.96 24.91 -13.69
C GLY A 259 -13.47 23.46 -13.58
N GLY A 260 -12.17 23.23 -13.78
CA GLY A 260 -11.51 21.94 -13.66
C GLY A 260 -10.97 21.35 -14.96
N PHE A 261 -10.19 20.30 -14.80
CA PHE A 261 -9.65 19.50 -15.90
C PHE A 261 -10.68 18.44 -16.31
N ARG A 262 -11.11 18.46 -17.57
CA ARG A 262 -11.97 17.43 -18.17
C ARG A 262 -11.15 16.30 -18.76
N SER A 263 -9.91 16.59 -19.13
CA SER A 263 -8.96 15.62 -19.67
C SER A 263 -7.55 15.94 -19.18
N VAL A 264 -6.66 14.95 -19.26
CA VAL A 264 -5.25 15.15 -18.93
C VAL A 264 -4.59 16.09 -19.94
N ASP A 265 -5.04 16.11 -21.20
CA ASP A 265 -4.44 16.90 -22.29
C ASP A 265 -4.56 18.43 -22.06
N GLU A 266 -5.57 18.86 -21.31
CA GLU A 266 -5.76 20.27 -20.90
C GLU A 266 -4.58 20.79 -20.03
N LEU A 267 -3.72 19.92 -19.48
CA LEU A 267 -2.46 20.35 -18.86
C LEU A 267 -1.54 21.13 -19.80
N ARG A 268 -1.64 20.93 -21.12
CA ARG A 268 -0.85 21.67 -22.12
C ARG A 268 -1.24 23.14 -22.20
N GLU A 269 -2.44 23.49 -21.76
CA GLU A 269 -2.94 24.87 -21.74
C GLU A 269 -2.44 25.64 -20.51
N VAL A 270 -1.90 24.95 -19.50
CA VAL A 270 -1.34 25.56 -18.30
C VAL A 270 0.00 26.23 -18.62
N ASN A 271 0.12 27.51 -18.24
CA ASN A 271 1.34 28.28 -18.47
C ASN A 271 2.56 27.63 -17.78
N GLY A 272 3.56 27.24 -18.56
CA GLY A 272 4.78 26.59 -18.07
C GLY A 272 4.83 25.07 -18.23
N ILE A 273 3.76 24.43 -18.74
CA ILE A 273 3.77 23.01 -19.11
C ILE A 273 3.98 22.87 -20.63
N GLY A 274 5.21 22.55 -21.03
CA GLY A 274 5.51 22.19 -22.43
C GLY A 274 5.38 20.69 -22.71
N ASP A 275 5.47 20.29 -23.99
CA ASP A 275 5.35 18.90 -24.46
C ASP A 275 6.16 17.88 -23.65
N ARG A 276 7.40 18.27 -23.32
CA ARG A 276 8.32 17.43 -22.54
C ARG A 276 7.76 17.14 -21.15
N ARG A 277 7.28 18.16 -20.46
CA ARG A 277 6.74 18.03 -19.10
C ARG A 277 5.40 17.33 -19.12
N PHE A 278 4.55 17.65 -20.09
CA PHE A 278 3.31 16.92 -20.29
C PHE A 278 3.54 15.40 -20.42
N SER A 279 4.52 14.99 -21.21
CA SER A 279 4.86 13.57 -21.41
C SER A 279 5.30 12.87 -20.12
N ASP A 280 6.03 13.58 -19.26
CA ASP A 280 6.46 13.06 -17.95
C ASP A 280 5.27 12.96 -16.97
N LEU A 281 4.25 13.80 -17.13
CA LEU A 281 3.12 13.92 -16.21
C LEU A 281 1.90 13.08 -16.59
N GLN A 282 1.64 12.87 -17.88
CA GLN A 282 0.39 12.27 -18.37
C GLN A 282 0.08 10.88 -17.79
N ASN A 283 1.09 10.11 -17.41
CA ASN A 283 0.93 8.77 -16.83
C ASN A 283 0.82 8.78 -15.30
N LEU A 284 1.11 9.93 -14.68
CA LEU A 284 1.14 10.13 -13.24
C LEU A 284 -0.08 10.90 -12.73
N VAL A 285 -0.94 11.37 -13.63
CA VAL A 285 -2.06 12.23 -13.29
C VAL A 285 -3.36 11.75 -13.93
N ARG A 286 -4.48 12.08 -13.31
CA ARG A 286 -5.83 11.85 -13.81
C ARG A 286 -6.65 13.13 -13.66
N PRO A 287 -7.72 13.34 -14.43
CA PRO A 287 -8.64 14.44 -14.20
C PRO A 287 -9.20 14.37 -12.76
#